data_AF-A0AAD0NJM2-F1
#
_entry.id   AF-A0AAD0NJM2-F1
#
_cell.length_a   1.000
_cell.length_b   1.000
_cell.length_c   1.000
_cell.angle_alpha   90.00
_cell.angle_beta   90.00
_cell.angle_gamma   90.00
#
_symmetry.space_group_name_H-M   'P 1'
#
loop_
_entity.id
_entity.type
_entity.pdbx_description
1 polymer ?
#
loop_
_entity_poly.entity_id
_entity_poly.type
_entity_poly.pdbx_seq_one_letter_code
_entity_poly.pdbx_strand_id
1 'polypeptide(L)'
;MLSGNALSMAEAETVLRSRAGFETALQQFEQDAARHQDAQDLSTLYRAAATRALGGDVALASLSCGYSLCMGEIRSRSDTGFRDWVRAFGKDGDAPHYALITAEYVLGKEQSVGRFVFSIDPAANGISQ
;
A
#
# COMPACT_ATOMS: atom_id res chain seq x y z
N MET A 1 -7.89 -14.85 -9.48
CA MET A 1 -7.58 -13.60 -10.20
C MET A 1 -8.01 -12.46 -9.30
N LEU A 2 -7.16 -11.46 -9.12
CA LEU A 2 -7.51 -10.23 -8.41
C LEU A 2 -8.38 -9.42 -9.37
N SER A 3 -9.70 -9.55 -9.24
CA SER A 3 -10.62 -8.65 -9.93
C SER A 3 -10.55 -7.33 -9.17
N GLY A 4 -10.13 -6.24 -9.82
CA GLY A 4 -9.80 -4.94 -9.22
C GLY A 4 -10.92 -4.17 -8.50
N ASN A 5 -11.92 -4.88 -7.96
CA ASN A 5 -13.15 -4.31 -7.41
C ASN A 5 -13.39 -4.65 -5.92
N ALA A 6 -12.69 -5.62 -5.35
CA ALA A 6 -12.71 -5.90 -3.91
C ALA A 6 -11.61 -6.92 -3.57
N LEU A 7 -10.83 -6.62 -2.53
CA LEU A 7 -9.99 -7.58 -1.84
C LEU A 7 -10.61 -7.80 -0.47
N SER A 8 -10.98 -9.03 -0.12
CA SER A 8 -11.30 -9.33 1.28
C SER A 8 -10.04 -9.16 2.14
N MET A 9 -10.20 -8.93 3.44
CA MET A 9 -9.05 -8.81 4.35
C MET A 9 -8.13 -10.03 4.28
N ALA A 10 -8.70 -11.23 4.24
CA ALA A 10 -7.95 -12.48 4.21
C ALA A 10 -7.14 -12.64 2.91
N GLU A 11 -7.71 -12.23 1.77
CA GLU A 11 -7.01 -12.24 0.48
C GLU A 11 -5.89 -11.19 0.45
N ALA A 12 -6.16 -9.98 0.97
CA ALA A 12 -5.16 -8.92 1.07
C ALA A 12 -3.96 -9.39 1.91
N GLU A 13 -4.20 -9.93 3.10
CA GLU A 13 -3.12 -10.47 3.94
C GLU A 13 -2.35 -11.59 3.25
N THR A 14 -3.04 -12.50 2.55
CA THR A 14 -2.41 -13.59 1.80
C THR A 14 -1.49 -13.06 0.70
N VAL A 15 -1.95 -12.06 -0.06
CA VAL A 15 -1.17 -11.40 -1.11
C VAL A 15 0.05 -10.71 -0.52
N LEU A 16 -0.11 -9.92 0.55
CA LEU A 16 1.00 -9.18 1.15
C LEU A 16 2.07 -10.14 1.70
N ARG A 17 1.67 -11.31 2.24
CA ARG A 17 2.54 -12.39 2.75
C ARG A 17 3.30 -13.18 1.69
N SER A 18 2.83 -13.18 0.46
CA SER A 18 3.50 -13.85 -0.65
C SER A 18 4.36 -12.87 -1.45
N ARG A 19 5.66 -13.11 -1.59
CA ARG A 19 6.51 -12.30 -2.49
C ARG A 19 5.98 -12.33 -3.93
N ALA A 20 5.77 -13.52 -4.48
CA ALA A 20 5.28 -13.67 -5.85
C ALA A 20 3.85 -13.11 -6.01
N GLY A 21 2.99 -13.31 -5.00
CA GLY A 21 1.64 -12.77 -4.99
C GLY A 21 1.63 -11.24 -5.00
N PHE A 22 2.44 -10.63 -4.14
CA PHE A 22 2.61 -9.18 -4.09
C PHE A 22 3.17 -8.61 -5.40
N GLU A 23 4.25 -9.17 -5.93
CA GLU A 23 4.86 -8.70 -7.19
C GLU A 23 3.87 -8.80 -8.36
N THR A 24 3.10 -9.89 -8.44
CA THR A 24 2.06 -10.08 -9.46
C THR A 24 0.93 -9.05 -9.33
N ALA A 25 0.45 -8.83 -8.10
CA ALA A 25 -0.61 -7.87 -7.82
C ALA A 25 -0.15 -6.43 -8.14
N LEU A 26 1.06 -6.06 -7.75
CA LEU A 26 1.63 -4.74 -8.02
C LEU A 26 1.73 -4.50 -9.53
N GLN A 27 2.19 -5.49 -10.28
CA GLN A 27 2.28 -5.41 -11.73
C GLN A 27 0.90 -5.22 -12.39
N GLN A 28 -0.16 -5.82 -11.83
CA GLN A 28 -1.54 -5.59 -12.32
C GLN A 28 -1.98 -4.15 -12.09
N PHE A 29 -1.71 -3.59 -10.90
CA PHE A 29 -2.05 -2.19 -10.61
C PHE A 29 -1.25 -1.22 -11.49
N GLU A 30 0.01 -1.54 -11.81
CA GLU A 30 0.83 -0.74 -12.74
C GLU A 30 0.28 -0.80 -14.17
N GLN A 31 -0.21 -1.96 -14.61
CA GLN A 31 -0.86 -2.11 -15.91
C GLN A 31 -2.19 -1.34 -15.99
N ASP A 32 -2.97 -1.36 -14.91
CA ASP A 32 -4.22 -0.60 -14.82
C ASP A 32 -3.94 0.90 -14.85
N ALA A 33 -2.97 1.38 -14.08
CA ALA A 33 -2.50 2.76 -14.14
C ALA A 33 -2.05 3.13 -15.56
N ALA A 34 -1.26 2.30 -16.24
CA ALA A 34 -0.83 2.58 -17.62
C ALA A 34 -1.99 2.71 -18.62
N ARG A 35 -3.17 2.14 -18.32
CA ARG A 35 -4.35 2.13 -19.21
C ARG A 35 -5.42 3.14 -18.82
N HIS A 36 -5.41 3.66 -17.60
CA HIS A 36 -6.48 4.50 -17.05
C HIS A 36 -5.91 5.76 -16.38
N GLN A 37 -6.28 6.95 -16.86
CA GLN A 37 -5.81 8.23 -16.34
C GLN A 37 -6.08 8.38 -14.84
N ASP A 38 -7.29 8.03 -14.39
CA ASP A 38 -7.68 8.13 -12.98
C ASP A 38 -6.72 7.33 -12.08
N ALA A 39 -6.32 6.12 -12.49
CA ALA A 39 -5.38 5.29 -11.75
C ALA A 39 -3.95 5.88 -11.73
N GLN A 40 -3.54 6.62 -12.78
CA GLN A 40 -2.26 7.37 -12.80
C GLN A 40 -2.30 8.55 -11.84
N ASP A 41 -3.39 9.31 -11.85
CA ASP A 41 -3.58 10.48 -11.00
C ASP A 41 -3.62 10.07 -9.53
N LEU A 42 -4.36 9.01 -9.22
CA LEU A 42 -4.37 8.39 -7.88
C LEU A 42 -2.99 7.90 -7.47
N SER A 43 -2.29 7.17 -8.34
CA SER A 43 -0.92 6.72 -8.05
C SER A 43 0.02 7.89 -7.75
N THR A 44 -0.13 9.01 -8.47
CA THR A 44 0.67 10.22 -8.26
C THR A 44 0.34 10.88 -6.92
N LEU A 45 -0.95 11.07 -6.63
CA LEU A 45 -1.44 11.65 -5.38
C LEU A 45 -0.95 10.85 -4.16
N TYR A 46 -1.15 9.53 -4.18
CA TYR A 46 -0.80 8.69 -3.03
C TYR A 46 0.70 8.43 -2.92
N ARG A 47 1.48 8.45 -4.01
CA ARG A 47 2.95 8.49 -3.91
C ARG A 47 3.41 9.76 -3.20
N ALA A 48 2.83 10.91 -3.52
CA ALA A 48 3.19 12.17 -2.87
C ALA A 48 2.87 12.13 -1.36
N ALA A 49 1.68 11.65 -0.98
CA ALA A 49 1.28 11.49 0.42
C ALA A 49 2.16 10.48 1.17
N ALA A 50 2.38 9.29 0.59
CA ALA A 50 3.26 8.28 1.16
C ALA A 50 4.69 8.81 1.37
N THR A 51 5.18 9.64 0.45
CA THR A 51 6.51 10.27 0.52
C THR A 51 6.59 11.32 1.62
N ARG A 52 5.56 12.15 1.82
CA ARG A 52 5.51 13.13 2.92
C ARG A 52 5.57 12.47 4.30
N ALA A 53 5.02 11.26 4.41
CA ALA A 53 5.00 10.49 5.66
C ALA A 53 6.33 9.77 5.98
N LEU A 54 7.33 9.80 5.09
CA LEU A 54 8.59 9.08 5.30
C LEU A 54 9.42 9.70 6.44
N GLY A 55 9.92 8.84 7.33
CA GLY A 55 10.98 9.19 8.28
C GLY A 55 12.37 9.04 7.65
N GLY A 56 13.42 9.50 8.36
CA GLY A 56 14.80 9.54 7.83
C GLY A 56 15.40 8.19 7.43
N ASP A 57 14.89 7.08 7.96
CA ASP A 57 15.36 5.72 7.67
C ASP A 57 14.37 4.88 6.87
N VAL A 58 13.39 5.54 6.26
CA VAL A 58 12.28 4.90 5.54
C VAL A 58 12.27 5.37 4.10
N ALA A 59 12.05 4.45 3.16
CA ALA A 59 11.93 4.74 1.74
C ALA A 59 10.71 4.04 1.13
N LEU A 60 10.00 4.76 0.24
CA LEU A 60 8.97 4.18 -0.60
C LEU A 60 9.62 3.40 -1.76
N ALA A 61 9.50 2.08 -1.73
CA ALA A 61 10.05 1.21 -2.76
C ALA A 61 9.10 1.08 -3.96
N SER A 62 7.79 1.00 -3.69
CA SER A 62 6.76 0.99 -4.73
C SER A 62 5.43 1.50 -4.18
N LEU A 63 4.60 2.04 -5.08
CA LEU A 63 3.19 2.32 -4.83
C LEU A 63 2.48 2.40 -6.17
N SER A 64 1.44 1.61 -6.40
CA SER A 64 0.55 1.80 -7.55
C SER A 64 -0.89 1.72 -7.09
N CYS A 65 -1.75 2.47 -7.78
CA CYS A 65 -3.19 2.45 -7.57
C CYS A 65 -3.88 1.84 -8.80
N GLY A 66 -4.91 1.05 -8.53
CA GLY A 66 -5.94 0.68 -9.51
C GLY A 66 -7.10 1.66 -9.41
N TYR A 67 -8.33 1.16 -9.53
CA TYR A 67 -9.53 2.00 -9.52
C TYR A 67 -9.95 2.46 -8.12
N SER A 68 -9.94 1.57 -7.14
CA SER A 68 -10.38 1.85 -5.75
C SER A 68 -9.38 1.42 -4.69
N LEU A 69 -8.31 0.73 -5.08
CA LEU A 69 -7.28 0.22 -4.19
C LEU A 69 -5.92 0.78 -4.59
N CYS A 70 -5.05 0.93 -3.61
CA CYS A 70 -3.63 1.20 -3.82
C CYS A 70 -2.80 0.22 -3.00
N MET A 71 -1.67 -0.20 -3.55
CA MET A 71 -0.74 -1.12 -2.88
C MET A 71 0.70 -0.68 -3.07
N GLY A 72 1.56 -1.06 -2.13
CA GLY A 72 2.97 -0.68 -2.20
C GLY A 72 3.86 -1.35 -1.18
N GLU A 73 5.12 -0.96 -1.23
CA GLU A 73 6.19 -1.45 -0.38
C GLU A 73 6.98 -0.27 0.19
N ILE A 74 7.24 -0.34 1.49
CA ILE A 74 8.15 0.52 2.24
C ILE A 74 9.35 -0.31 2.68
N ARG A 75 10.53 0.27 2.57
CA ARG A 75 11.77 -0.27 3.15
C ARG A 75 12.18 0.59 4.33
N SER A 76 12.53 -0.04 5.43
CA SER A 76 12.97 0.59 6.66
C SER A 76 14.36 0.07 7.03
N ARG A 77 15.24 0.97 7.48
CA ARG A 77 16.52 0.64 8.15
C ARG A 77 16.42 0.75 9.67
N SER A 78 15.20 0.79 10.21
CA SER A 78 14.93 0.57 11.63
C SER A 78 13.82 -0.47 11.84
N ASP A 79 13.76 -1.03 13.04
CA ASP A 79 12.74 -1.98 13.50
C ASP A 79 11.34 -1.37 13.72
N THR A 80 11.24 -0.05 13.62
CA THR A 80 10.07 0.78 13.95
C THR A 80 9.61 1.63 12.77
N GLY A 81 10.50 1.91 11.81
CA GLY A 81 10.28 2.89 10.75
C GLY A 81 9.04 2.61 9.89
N PHE A 82 8.74 1.34 9.57
CA PHE A 82 7.51 1.03 8.86
C PHE A 82 6.25 1.33 9.68
N ARG A 83 6.21 0.93 10.97
CA ARG A 83 5.06 1.22 11.85
C ARG A 83 4.88 2.71 12.09
N ASP A 84 5.98 3.45 12.18
CA ASP A 84 5.98 4.90 12.35
C ASP A 84 5.43 5.58 11.09
N TRP A 85 5.87 5.12 9.91
CA TRP A 85 5.33 5.55 8.63
C TRP A 85 3.83 5.26 8.50
N VAL A 86 3.37 4.06 8.86
CA VAL A 86 1.93 3.71 8.85
C VAL A 86 1.11 4.70 9.68
N ARG A 87 1.60 5.06 10.88
CA ARG A 87 0.92 6.03 11.75
C ARG A 87 0.93 7.46 11.21
N ALA A 88 1.99 7.87 10.53
CA ALA A 88 2.09 9.19 9.91
C ALA A 88 1.22 9.27 8.65
N PHE A 89 1.30 8.27 7.78
CA PHE A 89 0.53 8.17 6.55
C PHE A 89 -0.97 8.13 6.85
N GLY A 90 -1.42 7.32 7.82
CA GLY A 90 -2.81 7.26 8.26
C GLY A 90 -3.41 8.56 8.82
N LYS A 91 -2.58 9.59 9.05
CA LYS A 91 -3.01 10.92 9.50
C LYS A 91 -2.92 11.99 8.40
N ASP A 92 -2.50 11.62 7.19
CA ASP A 92 -2.43 12.56 6.07
C ASP A 92 -3.86 12.95 5.64
N GLY A 93 -4.25 14.20 5.95
CA GLY A 93 -5.58 14.72 5.66
C GLY A 93 -5.80 15.09 4.18
N ASP A 94 -4.71 15.21 3.41
CA ASP A 94 -4.76 15.57 1.99
C ASP A 94 -4.95 14.34 1.09
N ALA A 95 -4.75 13.13 1.63
CA ALA A 95 -4.94 11.86 0.95
C ALA A 95 -5.63 10.83 1.86
N PRO A 96 -6.94 11.01 2.14
CA PRO A 96 -7.69 10.09 2.99
C PRO A 96 -7.68 8.70 2.36
N HIS A 97 -7.54 7.68 3.20
CA HIS A 97 -7.61 6.28 2.80
C HIS A 97 -8.22 5.45 3.91
N TYR A 98 -8.67 4.26 3.53
CA TYR A 98 -9.57 3.41 4.30
C TYR A 98 -9.09 1.97 4.26
N ALA A 99 -9.48 1.16 5.24
CA ALA A 99 -9.16 -0.27 5.29
C ALA A 99 -7.68 -0.58 5.01
N LEU A 100 -6.74 0.16 5.63
CA LEU A 100 -5.31 -0.08 5.48
C LEU A 100 -4.92 -1.43 6.11
N ILE A 101 -4.43 -2.34 5.28
CA ILE A 101 -3.91 -3.65 5.68
C ILE A 101 -2.42 -3.65 5.40
N THR A 102 -1.64 -4.20 6.34
CA THR A 102 -0.19 -4.18 6.28
C THR A 102 0.40 -5.55 6.63
N ALA A 103 1.59 -5.83 6.11
CA ALA A 103 2.41 -6.96 6.52
C ALA A 103 3.89 -6.53 6.58
N GLU A 104 4.52 -6.72 7.73
CA GLU A 104 5.92 -6.36 7.98
C GLU A 104 6.80 -7.60 8.07
N TYR A 105 7.97 -7.55 7.44
CA TYR A 105 9.00 -8.60 7.46
C TYR A 105 10.31 -8.01 7.96
N VAL A 106 10.87 -8.61 9.00
CA VAL A 106 12.23 -8.29 9.45
C VAL A 106 13.22 -9.00 8.53
N LEU A 107 14.07 -8.22 7.85
CA LEU A 107 15.14 -8.74 7.00
C LEU A 107 16.45 -9.02 7.77
N GLY A 108 16.51 -8.62 9.05
CA GLY A 108 17.70 -8.69 9.91
C GLY A 108 18.51 -7.40 9.88
N LYS A 109 19.44 -7.23 10.82
CA LYS A 109 20.27 -6.01 10.98
C LYS A 109 19.44 -4.71 11.01
N GLU A 110 18.35 -4.73 11.78
CA GLU A 110 17.43 -3.59 11.94
C GLU A 110 16.73 -3.15 10.64
N GLN A 111 16.76 -3.98 9.59
CA GLN A 111 16.03 -3.70 8.35
C GLN A 111 14.68 -4.40 8.36
N SER A 112 13.65 -3.71 7.89
CA SER A 112 12.34 -4.29 7.63
C SER A 112 11.78 -3.87 6.27
N VAL A 113 10.90 -4.72 5.75
CA VAL A 113 10.07 -4.42 4.59
C VAL A 113 8.64 -4.46 5.05
N GLY A 114 7.91 -3.38 4.79
CA GLY A 114 6.48 -3.31 5.02
C GLY A 114 5.73 -3.25 3.70
N ARG A 115 4.83 -4.20 3.47
CA ARG A 115 3.91 -4.17 2.34
C ARG A 115 2.55 -3.72 2.83
N PHE A 116 1.83 -3.00 2.00
CA PHE A 116 0.54 -2.45 2.36
C PHE A 116 -0.42 -2.46 1.18
N VAL A 117 -1.71 -2.50 1.51
CA VAL A 117 -2.81 -2.19 0.60
C VAL A 117 -3.85 -1.38 1.36
N PHE A 118 -4.46 -0.40 0.70
CA PHE A 118 -5.55 0.39 1.25
C PHE A 118 -6.58 0.69 0.17
N SER A 119 -7.78 1.06 0.61
CA SER A 119 -8.85 1.57 -0.24
C SER A 119 -8.87 3.10 -0.23
N ILE A 120 -9.26 3.68 -1.36
CA ILE A 120 -9.59 5.11 -1.49
C ILE A 120 -11.10 5.35 -1.43
N ASP A 121 -11.89 4.28 -1.52
CA ASP A 121 -13.34 4.32 -1.43
C ASP A 121 -13.77 4.30 0.05
N PRO A 122 -14.45 5.37 0.54
CA PRO A 122 -14.96 5.42 1.91
C PRO A 122 -16.04 4.36 2.20
N ALA A 123 -16.76 3.87 1.18
CA ALA A 123 -17.74 2.79 1.34
C ALA A 123 -17.07 1.43 1.59
N ALA A 124 -15.81 1.26 1.16
CA ALA A 124 -15.01 0.07 1.42
C ALA A 124 -14.51 -0.04 2.87
N ASN A 125 -14.77 0.97 3.74
CA ASN A 125 -14.70 0.76 5.20
C ASN A 125 -15.63 -0.37 5.69
N GLY A 126 -16.55 -0.84 4.84
CA GLY A 126 -17.26 -2.09 5.01
C GLY A 126 -16.35 -3.31 4.85
N ILE A 127 -15.38 -3.49 5.76
CA ILE A 127 -15.00 -4.83 6.17
C ILE A 127 -16.26 -5.41 6.82
N SER A 128 -17.11 -6.05 6.02
CA SER A 128 -18.12 -6.95 6.55
C SER A 128 -17.37 -8.06 7.29
N GLN A 129 -17.60 -8.15 8.60
CA GLN A 129 -17.17 -9.30 9.40
C GLN A 129 -17.71 -10.61 8.85
#